data_AF-A0A2E7UTI1-F1
#
_entry.id   AF-A0A2E7UTI1-F1
#
_cell.length_a   1.000
_cell.length_b   1.000
_cell.length_c   1.000
_cell.angle_alpha   90.00
_cell.angle_beta   90.00
_cell.angle_gamma   90.00
#
_symmetry.space_group_name_H-M   'P 1'
#
loop_
_entity.id
_entity.type
_entity.pdbx_description
1 polymer ?
#
loop_
_entity_poly.entity_id
_entity_poly.type
_entity_poly.pdbx_seq_one_letter_code
_entity_poly.pdbx_strand_id
1 'polypeptide(L)'
;MSSHCLWLLAGVALALGCGRGDPSETPTEPVDQPNVIWISLDTTRADALGAWWAESHWGLDLPESERPVPRTPILDRLASEGVRFAVAIAPTPTTLASHTSAFSGYDSHGHRVVRNGYPVPDDVRLVPEVLAEAGWDTRAVVGASVLESKMGIARGFRTYLAPEPAGAGDALAYSLDAQSVTNRALEQVSAHDPAAGPLFLFAHYYDPHMPWTDAPPQIVEAMSVPGYAGDIDGSMASIEALGRAHRAGKLDPMDRRQARARYLAEVAAVDVQLSRLFNGLQKRGILERAIVIVMADHGETLDDLRSNPYSHGPDVSLVDIHVPLMIIGFGPVGIPAGVVVD
;
A
#
# COMPACT_ATOMS: atom_id res chain seq x y z
N MET A 1 -21.45 -5.07 57.21
CA MET A 1 -21.96 -4.89 55.83
C MET A 1 -20.88 -4.09 55.10
N SER A 2 -19.82 -4.76 54.60
CA SER A 2 -19.76 -5.40 53.27
C SER A 2 -19.83 -4.32 52.17
N SER A 3 -18.87 -4.09 51.27
CA SER A 3 -17.76 -4.92 50.78
C SER A 3 -16.71 -4.03 50.12
N HIS A 4 -15.44 -4.44 50.24
CA HIS A 4 -14.35 -4.04 49.36
C HIS A 4 -14.44 -4.87 48.07
N CYS A 5 -14.16 -4.28 46.90
CA CYS A 5 -13.80 -5.02 45.69
C CYS A 5 -12.62 -4.31 45.02
N LEU A 6 -11.42 -4.83 45.30
CA LEU A 6 -10.20 -4.56 44.54
C LEU A 6 -10.33 -5.19 43.15
N TRP A 7 -9.89 -4.45 42.13
CA TRP A 7 -9.70 -4.95 40.78
C TRP A 7 -8.53 -5.95 40.75
N LEU A 8 -8.81 -7.15 40.26
CA LEU A 8 -7.87 -8.24 40.02
C LEU A 8 -7.04 -7.95 38.76
N LEU A 9 -5.72 -7.75 38.94
CA LEU A 9 -4.71 -7.91 37.91
C LEU A 9 -4.43 -9.40 37.72
N ALA A 10 -4.85 -9.98 36.61
CA ALA A 10 -4.45 -11.33 36.22
C ALA A 10 -3.14 -11.26 35.43
N GLY A 11 -2.03 -11.48 36.12
CA GLY A 11 -0.74 -11.78 35.50
C GLY A 11 -0.73 -13.24 35.04
N VAL A 12 -0.49 -13.47 33.75
CA VAL A 12 -0.22 -14.81 33.21
C VAL A 12 1.24 -15.15 33.54
N ALA A 13 1.44 -16.09 34.45
CA ALA A 13 2.73 -16.68 34.73
C ALA A 13 3.07 -17.71 33.63
N LEU A 14 4.09 -17.42 32.82
CA LEU A 14 4.74 -18.41 31.97
C LEU A 14 5.55 -19.38 32.85
N ALA A 15 5.14 -20.64 32.88
CA ALA A 15 5.93 -21.71 33.48
C ALA A 15 7.13 -22.02 32.57
N LEU A 16 8.32 -21.60 32.98
CA LEU A 16 9.58 -22.05 32.39
C LEU A 16 9.86 -23.48 32.86
N GLY A 17 9.54 -24.47 32.01
CA GLY A 17 10.01 -25.84 32.17
C GLY A 17 11.49 -25.94 31.82
N CYS A 18 12.35 -26.13 32.81
CA CYS A 18 13.75 -26.48 32.59
C CYS A 18 13.87 -27.95 32.15
N GLY A 19 13.82 -28.20 30.84
CA GLY A 19 14.29 -29.43 30.22
C GLY A 19 15.75 -29.28 29.78
N ARG A 20 16.66 -30.11 30.28
CA ARG A 20 18.03 -30.24 29.74
C ARG A 20 17.94 -30.99 28.40
N GLY A 21 17.98 -30.25 27.28
CA GLY A 21 18.13 -30.81 25.94
C GLY A 21 19.60 -31.19 25.65
N ASP A 22 19.78 -32.28 24.92
CA ASP A 22 21.05 -32.83 24.44
C ASP A 22 21.69 -31.87 23.40
N PRO A 23 23.00 -31.53 23.47
CA PRO A 23 23.63 -30.63 22.49
C PRO A 23 23.77 -31.22 21.07
N SER A 24 23.33 -32.47 20.86
CA SER A 24 23.48 -33.19 19.58
C SER A 24 22.23 -33.22 18.70
N GLU A 25 21.10 -32.66 19.15
CA GLU A 25 19.93 -32.46 18.30
C GLU A 25 20.01 -31.11 17.58
N THR A 26 20.46 -31.12 16.32
CA THR A 26 20.10 -30.06 15.38
C THR A 26 18.56 -29.96 15.32
N PRO A 27 17.94 -28.81 15.60
CA PRO A 27 16.50 -28.67 15.47
C PRO A 27 16.08 -28.94 14.02
N THR A 28 15.39 -30.04 13.78
CA THR A 28 14.86 -30.45 12.46
C THR A 28 13.39 -30.10 12.27
N GLU A 29 12.78 -29.36 13.20
CA GLU A 29 11.42 -28.83 13.02
C GLU A 29 11.50 -27.57 12.14
N PRO A 30 10.81 -27.52 10.99
CA PRO A 30 10.70 -26.32 10.19
C PRO A 30 10.20 -25.16 11.05
N VAL A 31 10.81 -23.99 10.90
CA VAL A 31 10.39 -22.78 11.61
C VAL A 31 8.90 -22.52 11.31
N ASP A 32 8.05 -22.65 12.32
CA ASP A 32 6.58 -22.51 12.26
C ASP A 32 6.13 -21.04 12.02
N GLN A 33 6.92 -20.21 11.35
CA GLN A 33 6.61 -18.81 11.09
C GLN A 33 5.99 -18.64 9.71
N PRO A 34 4.90 -17.86 9.56
CA PRO A 34 4.32 -17.58 8.25
C PRO A 34 5.22 -16.65 7.44
N ASN A 35 5.20 -16.76 6.11
CA ASN A 35 5.70 -15.70 5.25
C ASN A 35 4.87 -14.42 5.46
N VAL A 36 5.46 -13.25 5.26
CA VAL A 36 4.76 -11.96 5.32
C VAL A 36 4.92 -11.25 4.00
N ILE A 37 3.80 -10.99 3.33
CA ILE A 37 3.74 -10.22 2.08
C ILE A 37 3.05 -8.90 2.39
N TRP A 38 3.80 -7.81 2.33
CA TRP A 38 3.30 -6.47 2.58
C TRP A 38 3.25 -5.70 1.27
N ILE A 39 2.02 -5.44 0.82
CA ILE A 39 1.72 -4.68 -0.39
C ILE A 39 1.34 -3.26 0.02
N SER A 40 2.01 -2.27 -0.58
CA SER A 40 1.69 -0.85 -0.43
C SER A 40 1.27 -0.28 -1.78
N LEU A 41 0.21 0.54 -1.77
CA LEU A 41 -0.37 1.19 -2.94
C LEU A 41 -0.23 2.72 -2.78
N ASP A 42 0.60 3.37 -3.59
CA ASP A 42 0.91 4.80 -3.45
C ASP A 42 -0.31 5.66 -3.81
N THR A 43 -0.68 6.63 -2.98
CA THR A 43 -1.81 7.58 -3.20
C THR A 43 -3.20 6.95 -3.34
N THR A 44 -3.37 5.67 -2.97
CA THR A 44 -4.66 4.98 -3.12
C THR A 44 -5.65 5.36 -2.02
N ARG A 45 -6.74 6.01 -2.39
CA ARG A 45 -7.86 6.30 -1.47
C ARG A 45 -8.63 5.04 -1.09
N ALA A 46 -9.15 4.96 0.12
CA ALA A 46 -10.00 3.85 0.55
C ALA A 46 -11.19 3.68 -0.40
N ASP A 47 -11.90 4.77 -0.68
CA ASP A 47 -13.06 4.81 -1.57
C ASP A 47 -12.73 4.70 -3.07
N ALA A 48 -11.48 4.40 -3.41
CA ALA A 48 -11.07 3.95 -4.75
C ALA A 48 -11.12 2.43 -4.91
N LEU A 49 -11.44 1.68 -3.84
CA LEU A 49 -11.64 0.23 -3.85
C LEU A 49 -13.13 -0.09 -3.69
N GLY A 50 -13.63 -1.10 -4.41
CA GLY A 50 -15.03 -1.53 -4.35
C GLY A 50 -15.48 -1.91 -2.95
N ALA A 51 -14.61 -2.53 -2.14
CA ALA A 51 -14.89 -2.89 -0.74
C ALA A 51 -15.18 -1.71 0.20
N TRP A 52 -14.79 -0.48 -0.16
CA TRP A 52 -15.08 0.76 0.58
C TRP A 52 -15.97 1.72 -0.23
N TRP A 53 -16.43 1.33 -1.42
CA TRP A 53 -17.19 2.20 -2.32
C TRP A 53 -18.43 2.82 -1.68
N ALA A 54 -19.10 2.15 -0.73
CA ALA A 54 -20.27 2.72 -0.06
C ALA A 54 -19.94 4.00 0.75
N GLU A 55 -18.67 4.20 1.10
CA GLU A 55 -18.15 5.36 1.84
C GLU A 55 -17.67 6.48 0.88
N SER A 56 -17.81 6.27 -0.44
CA SER A 56 -17.42 7.17 -1.51
C SER A 56 -18.01 8.57 -1.39
N HIS A 57 -17.12 9.55 -1.37
CA HIS A 57 -17.48 10.97 -1.36
C HIS A 57 -17.20 11.68 -2.70
N TRP A 58 -16.67 10.96 -3.71
CA TRP A 58 -16.40 11.54 -5.02
C TRP A 58 -17.68 11.69 -5.84
N GLY A 59 -17.82 12.82 -6.52
CA GLY A 59 -18.95 13.02 -7.43
C GLY A 59 -20.30 13.12 -6.71
N LEU A 60 -20.33 13.55 -5.45
CA LEU A 60 -21.58 13.84 -4.73
C LEU A 60 -22.39 14.96 -5.42
N ASP A 61 -21.74 15.78 -6.22
CA ASP A 61 -22.35 16.77 -7.13
C ASP A 61 -22.97 16.16 -8.39
N LEU A 62 -22.85 14.85 -8.59
CA LEU A 62 -23.34 14.10 -9.76
C LEU A 62 -24.48 13.15 -9.37
N PRO A 63 -25.40 12.82 -10.30
CA PRO A 63 -26.33 11.72 -10.13
C PRO A 63 -25.58 10.41 -9.82
N GLU A 64 -26.12 9.60 -8.92
CA GLU A 64 -25.48 8.35 -8.46
C GLU A 64 -25.10 7.41 -9.62
N SER A 65 -25.97 7.29 -10.62
CA SER A 65 -25.75 6.48 -11.84
C SER A 65 -24.56 6.94 -12.69
N GLU A 66 -24.04 8.14 -12.44
CA GLU A 66 -22.94 8.71 -13.20
C GLU A 66 -21.70 8.97 -12.34
N ARG A 67 -21.70 8.52 -11.07
CA ARG A 67 -20.51 8.60 -10.22
C ARG A 67 -19.48 7.57 -10.71
N PRO A 68 -18.17 7.92 -10.73
CA PRO A 68 -17.13 6.97 -11.08
C PRO A 68 -17.14 5.77 -10.12
N VAL A 69 -17.16 4.54 -10.63
CA VAL A 69 -17.22 3.33 -9.79
C VAL A 69 -15.87 2.58 -9.86
N PRO A 70 -15.23 2.29 -8.71
CA PRO A 70 -14.07 1.41 -8.63
C PRO A 70 -14.26 0.05 -9.30
N ARG A 71 -13.17 -0.50 -9.86
CA ARG A 71 -13.14 -1.86 -10.39
C ARG A 71 -11.93 -2.63 -9.85
N THR A 72 -12.11 -3.25 -8.69
CA THR A 72 -11.04 -3.91 -7.94
C THR A 72 -11.42 -5.31 -7.45
N PRO A 73 -11.87 -6.23 -8.33
CA PRO A 73 -12.40 -7.52 -7.90
C PRO A 73 -11.41 -8.38 -7.09
N ILE A 74 -10.10 -8.22 -7.27
CA ILE A 74 -9.10 -8.97 -6.49
C ILE A 74 -8.99 -8.42 -5.07
N LEU A 75 -8.83 -7.10 -4.93
CA LEU A 75 -8.79 -6.44 -3.63
C LEU A 75 -10.13 -6.59 -2.88
N ASP A 76 -11.25 -6.51 -3.58
CA ASP A 76 -12.59 -6.69 -2.99
C ASP A 76 -12.75 -8.11 -2.43
N ARG A 77 -12.26 -9.10 -3.18
CA ARG A 77 -12.22 -10.49 -2.73
C ARG A 77 -11.35 -10.64 -1.48
N LEU A 78 -10.12 -10.09 -1.49
CA LEU A 78 -9.22 -10.14 -0.33
C LEU A 78 -9.84 -9.51 0.92
N ALA A 79 -10.48 -8.35 0.75
CA ALA A 79 -11.20 -7.67 1.82
C ALA A 79 -12.35 -8.53 2.39
N SER A 80 -13.02 -9.33 1.55
CA SER A 80 -14.08 -10.26 1.98
C SER A 80 -13.55 -11.57 2.60
N GLU A 81 -12.32 -11.98 2.26
CA GLU A 81 -11.70 -13.22 2.73
C GLU A 81 -10.81 -13.03 3.98
N GLY A 82 -10.54 -11.77 4.38
CA GLY A 82 -9.74 -11.45 5.56
C GLY A 82 -10.43 -10.47 6.51
N VAL A 83 -9.61 -9.67 7.19
CA VAL A 83 -10.03 -8.54 8.01
C VAL A 83 -9.80 -7.26 7.21
N ARG A 84 -10.83 -6.45 7.02
CA ARG A 84 -10.68 -5.07 6.53
C ARG A 84 -10.98 -4.07 7.64
N PHE A 85 -10.30 -2.93 7.61
CA PHE A 85 -10.57 -1.83 8.52
C PHE A 85 -11.48 -0.83 7.80
N ALA A 86 -12.63 -0.50 8.40
CA ALA A 86 -13.53 0.52 7.84
C ALA A 86 -12.79 1.86 7.78
N VAL A 87 -12.12 2.23 8.88
CA VAL A 87 -11.31 3.44 8.96
C VAL A 87 -9.85 3.09 9.29
N ALA A 88 -8.95 3.38 8.34
CA ALA A 88 -7.52 3.40 8.57
C ALA A 88 -6.96 4.75 8.12
N ILE A 89 -6.13 5.37 8.97
CA ILE A 89 -5.64 6.74 8.78
C ILE A 89 -4.12 6.73 8.56
N ALA A 90 -3.70 7.22 7.40
CA ALA A 90 -2.30 7.52 7.11
C ALA A 90 -1.78 8.59 8.09
N PRO A 91 -0.61 8.40 8.71
CA PRO A 91 -0.04 9.38 9.63
C PRO A 91 0.30 10.73 8.97
N THR A 92 0.56 10.72 7.67
CA THR A 92 0.92 11.90 6.88
C THR A 92 0.65 11.65 5.39
N PRO A 93 0.19 12.66 4.62
CA PRO A 93 -0.09 12.53 3.19
C PRO A 93 1.18 12.64 2.32
N THR A 94 2.28 12.01 2.73
CA THR A 94 3.53 11.98 1.95
C THR A 94 4.19 10.60 2.02
N THR A 95 4.59 10.06 0.87
CA THR A 95 5.07 8.69 0.69
C THR A 95 6.13 8.24 1.68
N LEU A 96 7.30 8.88 1.71
CA LEU A 96 8.43 8.45 2.52
C LEU A 96 8.12 8.53 4.02
N ALA A 97 7.48 9.61 4.47
CA ALA A 97 7.18 9.77 5.88
C ALA A 97 6.09 8.78 6.34
N SER A 98 5.07 8.52 5.52
CA SER A 98 4.03 7.54 5.84
C SER A 98 4.60 6.12 5.91
N HIS A 99 5.43 5.73 4.95
CA HIS A 99 6.14 4.44 4.99
C HIS A 99 7.11 4.33 6.17
N THR A 100 7.78 5.43 6.54
CA THR A 100 8.63 5.44 7.74
C THR A 100 7.80 5.21 9.00
N SER A 101 6.61 5.80 9.10
CA SER A 101 5.69 5.53 10.20
C SER A 101 5.26 4.07 10.22
N ALA A 102 4.87 3.51 9.08
CA ALA A 102 4.47 2.12 8.93
C ALA A 102 5.58 1.14 9.35
N PHE A 103 6.83 1.39 8.94
CA PHE A 103 7.96 0.51 9.26
C PHE A 103 8.54 0.71 10.65
N SER A 104 8.38 1.88 11.28
CA SER A 104 8.97 2.14 12.60
C SER A 104 7.97 2.01 13.75
N GLY A 105 6.67 2.13 13.48
CA GLY A 105 5.64 2.26 14.50
C GLY A 105 5.59 3.62 15.20
N TYR A 106 6.38 4.60 14.74
CA TYR A 106 6.33 5.99 15.22
C TYR A 106 5.49 6.86 14.30
N ASP A 107 4.94 7.96 14.82
CA ASP A 107 4.42 9.04 13.98
C ASP A 107 5.56 9.91 13.40
N SER A 108 5.22 10.84 12.51
CA SER A 108 6.19 11.70 11.82
C SER A 108 7.04 12.60 12.71
N HIS A 109 6.54 12.99 13.89
CA HIS A 109 7.36 13.70 14.88
C HIS A 109 8.34 12.75 15.57
N GLY A 110 7.91 11.52 15.87
CA GLY A 110 8.74 10.50 16.49
C GLY A 110 9.93 10.08 15.62
N HIS A 111 9.68 9.78 14.35
CA HIS A 111 10.75 9.38 13.42
C HIS A 111 11.45 10.55 12.70
N ARG A 112 10.93 11.79 12.82
CA ARG A 112 11.53 13.04 12.30
C ARG A 112 11.67 13.13 10.77
N VAL A 113 10.98 12.28 10.02
CA VAL A 113 10.90 12.40 8.55
C VAL A 113 9.67 13.20 8.20
N VAL A 114 9.86 14.44 7.79
CA VAL A 114 8.77 15.43 7.66
C VAL A 114 8.15 15.50 6.26
N ARG A 115 8.87 15.03 5.22
CA ARG A 115 8.42 14.93 3.83
C ARG A 115 9.39 14.10 2.99
N ASN A 116 9.01 13.80 1.75
CA ASN A 116 9.87 13.15 0.76
C ASN A 116 11.21 13.90 0.61
N GLY A 117 12.30 13.14 0.45
CA GLY A 117 13.66 13.68 0.32
C GLY A 117 14.41 13.94 1.64
N TYR A 118 13.79 13.67 2.79
CA TYR A 118 14.44 13.70 4.11
C TYR A 118 14.73 12.25 4.54
N PRO A 119 15.98 11.77 4.47
CA PRO A 119 16.29 10.38 4.76
C PRO A 119 15.89 9.98 6.19
N VAL A 120 15.49 8.72 6.35
CA VAL A 120 15.18 8.12 7.65
C VAL A 120 16.42 8.14 8.54
N PRO A 121 16.39 8.79 9.72
CA PRO A 121 17.52 8.80 10.65
C PRO A 121 17.97 7.38 11.04
N ASP A 122 19.28 7.18 11.24
CA ASP A 122 19.85 5.85 11.50
C ASP A 122 19.50 5.27 12.87
N ASP A 123 19.08 6.11 13.82
CA ASP A 123 18.58 5.72 15.14
C ASP A 123 17.09 5.34 15.14
N VAL A 124 16.38 5.50 14.01
CA VAL A 124 15.01 5.01 13.83
C VAL A 124 15.08 3.56 13.36
N ARG A 125 14.68 2.65 14.27
CA ARG A 125 14.60 1.21 14.01
C ARG A 125 13.42 0.87 13.10
N LEU A 126 13.66 0.04 12.09
CA LEU A 126 12.64 -0.39 11.13
C LEU A 126 12.31 -1.89 11.24
N VAL A 127 11.06 -2.25 10.95
CA VAL A 127 10.55 -3.63 10.89
C VAL A 127 11.44 -4.56 10.04
N PRO A 128 11.90 -4.19 8.83
CA PRO A 128 12.77 -5.06 8.04
C PRO A 128 14.09 -5.41 8.76
N GLU A 129 14.64 -4.50 9.56
CA GLU A 129 15.85 -4.78 10.35
C GLU A 129 15.56 -5.75 11.50
N VAL A 130 14.37 -5.67 12.12
CA VAL A 130 13.93 -6.60 13.17
C VAL A 130 13.75 -8.00 12.57
N LEU A 131 13.11 -8.10 11.40
CA LEU A 131 12.89 -9.37 10.72
C LEU A 131 14.21 -10.00 10.23
N ALA A 132 15.13 -9.19 9.68
CA ALA A 132 16.44 -9.68 9.27
C ALA A 132 17.26 -10.24 10.44
N GLU A 133 17.25 -9.57 11.60
CA GLU A 133 17.90 -10.06 12.82
C GLU A 133 17.24 -11.34 13.37
N ALA A 134 15.93 -11.50 13.15
CA ALA A 134 15.19 -12.72 13.46
C ALA A 134 15.40 -13.86 12.44
N GLY A 135 16.26 -13.66 11.43
CA GLY A 135 16.60 -14.69 10.44
C GLY A 135 15.63 -14.80 9.26
N TRP A 136 14.83 -13.77 8.99
CA TRP A 136 13.93 -13.75 7.83
C TRP A 136 14.70 -13.44 6.54
N ASP A 137 14.18 -13.91 5.40
CA ASP A 137 14.58 -13.44 4.08
C ASP A 137 13.82 -12.19 3.71
N THR A 138 14.42 -11.03 3.97
CA THR A 138 13.81 -9.72 3.75
C THR A 138 14.11 -9.20 2.35
N ARG A 139 13.05 -9.02 1.55
CA ARG A 139 13.15 -8.56 0.16
C ARG A 139 12.17 -7.43 -0.10
N ALA A 140 12.57 -6.46 -0.90
CA ALA A 140 11.72 -5.36 -1.32
C ALA A 140 11.80 -5.11 -2.82
N VAL A 141 10.66 -4.73 -3.38
CA VAL A 141 10.55 -4.09 -4.69
C VAL A 141 9.74 -2.83 -4.51
N VAL A 142 10.33 -1.68 -4.82
CA VAL A 142 9.66 -0.39 -4.74
C VAL A 142 9.49 0.23 -6.12
N GLY A 143 8.28 0.73 -6.38
CA GLY A 143 7.92 1.35 -7.64
C GLY A 143 8.41 2.80 -7.81
N ALA A 144 8.96 3.44 -6.78
CA ALA A 144 9.26 4.87 -6.85
C ALA A 144 10.58 5.26 -6.19
N SER A 145 11.28 6.19 -6.85
CA SER A 145 12.54 6.78 -6.36
C SER A 145 12.40 7.50 -5.01
N VAL A 146 11.20 7.94 -4.62
CA VAL A 146 10.97 8.54 -3.29
C VAL A 146 11.26 7.59 -2.14
N LEU A 147 11.29 6.27 -2.39
CA LEU A 147 11.67 5.21 -1.45
C LEU A 147 13.02 4.58 -1.78
N GLU A 148 13.88 5.22 -2.58
CA GLU A 148 15.18 4.65 -2.94
C GLU A 148 16.15 4.51 -1.75
N SER A 149 17.15 3.63 -1.87
CA SER A 149 17.99 3.22 -0.74
C SER A 149 18.69 4.38 0.00
N LYS A 150 19.08 5.46 -0.69
CA LYS A 150 19.70 6.64 -0.04
C LYS A 150 18.74 7.40 0.88
N MET A 151 17.44 7.11 0.84
CA MET A 151 16.46 7.62 1.80
C MET A 151 16.49 6.87 3.14
N GLY A 152 17.35 5.86 3.32
CA GLY A 152 17.53 5.16 4.60
C GLY A 152 16.45 4.12 4.92
N ILE A 153 15.38 4.05 4.14
CA ILE A 153 14.26 3.11 4.38
C ILE A 153 14.58 1.66 3.99
N ALA A 154 15.62 1.44 3.18
CA ALA A 154 16.03 0.12 2.71
C ALA A 154 16.80 -0.72 3.76
N ARG A 155 17.10 -0.17 4.93
CA ARG A 155 17.84 -0.89 5.98
C ARG A 155 17.08 -2.15 6.41
N GLY A 156 17.82 -3.23 6.61
CA GLY A 156 17.26 -4.53 7.00
C GLY A 156 16.74 -5.37 5.84
N PHE A 157 16.62 -4.86 4.62
CA PHE A 157 16.35 -5.70 3.45
C PHE A 157 17.64 -6.35 2.94
N ARG A 158 17.63 -7.67 2.76
CA ARG A 158 18.71 -8.43 2.10
C ARG A 158 18.81 -8.07 0.63
N THR A 159 17.67 -7.94 -0.03
CA THR A 159 17.56 -7.47 -1.40
C THR A 159 16.57 -6.32 -1.47
N TYR A 160 16.96 -5.20 -2.08
CA TYR A 160 16.13 -4.01 -2.24
C TYR A 160 16.20 -3.53 -3.68
N LEU A 161 15.12 -3.70 -4.44
CA LEU A 161 15.03 -3.25 -5.82
C LEU A 161 14.24 -1.94 -5.91
N ALA A 162 14.89 -0.88 -6.35
CA ALA A 162 14.28 0.41 -6.65
C ALA A 162 14.34 0.67 -8.17
N PRO A 163 13.60 1.65 -8.72
CA PRO A 163 13.90 2.13 -10.04
C PRO A 163 15.29 2.78 -10.10
N GLU A 164 15.85 2.89 -11.30
CA GLU A 164 17.14 3.52 -11.55
C GLU A 164 16.92 4.76 -12.43
N PRO A 165 17.73 5.83 -12.30
CA PRO A 165 17.60 7.00 -13.17
C PRO A 165 17.83 6.63 -14.63
N ALA A 166 16.92 7.01 -15.53
CA ALA A 166 17.06 6.75 -16.97
C ALA A 166 17.98 7.75 -17.69
N GLY A 167 18.56 8.74 -16.99
CA GLY A 167 19.52 9.72 -17.54
C GLY A 167 19.55 11.04 -16.79
N ALA A 168 20.43 11.97 -17.21
CA ALA A 168 20.72 13.25 -16.53
C ALA A 168 19.60 14.33 -16.65
N GLY A 169 18.37 13.94 -16.98
CA GLY A 169 17.26 14.87 -17.24
C GLY A 169 15.96 14.59 -16.47
N ASP A 170 15.82 13.44 -15.80
CA ASP A 170 14.63 13.09 -15.02
C ASP A 170 14.67 13.75 -13.64
N ALA A 171 14.54 15.07 -13.64
CA ALA A 171 14.43 15.87 -12.44
C ALA A 171 12.98 15.85 -11.94
N LEU A 172 12.62 14.88 -11.09
CA LEU A 172 11.94 15.09 -9.80
C LEU A 172 11.48 13.78 -9.12
N ALA A 173 11.17 12.72 -9.89
CA ALA A 173 11.02 11.34 -9.43
C ALA A 173 10.94 10.41 -10.65
N TYR A 174 11.65 9.28 -10.64
CA TYR A 174 11.48 8.18 -11.60
C TYR A 174 10.78 7.00 -10.92
N SER A 175 10.00 6.23 -11.70
CA SER A 175 9.11 5.18 -11.20
C SER A 175 9.12 3.92 -12.08
N LEU A 176 8.50 2.85 -11.59
CA LEU A 176 8.16 1.62 -12.30
C LEU A 176 6.64 1.50 -12.31
N ASP A 177 6.09 1.07 -13.45
CA ASP A 177 4.68 0.69 -13.54
C ASP A 177 4.36 -0.58 -12.72
N ALA A 178 3.08 -0.79 -12.45
CA ALA A 178 2.59 -1.95 -11.70
C ALA A 178 3.02 -3.31 -12.29
N GLN A 179 3.16 -3.39 -13.62
CA GLN A 179 3.62 -4.61 -14.28
C GLN A 179 5.07 -4.94 -13.95
N SER A 180 5.94 -3.93 -13.98
CA SER A 180 7.36 -4.02 -13.67
C SER A 180 7.58 -4.36 -12.20
N VAL A 181 6.84 -3.72 -11.27
CA VAL A 181 6.85 -4.07 -9.84
C VAL A 181 6.46 -5.54 -9.65
N THR A 182 5.39 -5.99 -10.30
CA THR A 182 4.92 -7.39 -10.20
C THR A 182 5.94 -8.39 -10.73
N ASN A 183 6.55 -8.11 -11.88
CA ASN A 183 7.55 -8.99 -12.47
C ASN A 183 8.77 -9.12 -11.53
N ARG A 184 9.29 -8.00 -11.04
CA ARG A 184 10.43 -7.98 -10.10
C ARG A 184 10.07 -8.64 -8.77
N ALA A 185 8.85 -8.47 -8.26
CA ALA A 185 8.39 -9.15 -7.05
C ALA A 185 8.38 -10.67 -7.24
N LEU A 186 7.88 -11.17 -8.38
CA LEU A 186 7.89 -12.60 -8.70
C LEU A 186 9.30 -13.16 -8.93
N GLU A 187 10.24 -12.35 -9.43
CA GLU A 187 11.66 -12.69 -9.49
C GLU A 187 12.25 -12.83 -8.07
N GLN A 188 11.95 -11.89 -7.17
CA GLN A 188 12.39 -11.97 -5.76
C GLN A 188 11.83 -13.19 -5.04
N VAL A 189 10.55 -13.52 -5.29
CA VAL A 189 9.94 -14.75 -4.76
C VAL A 189 10.60 -16.00 -5.35
N SER A 190 10.98 -15.99 -6.63
CA SER A 190 11.67 -17.14 -7.24
C SER A 190 13.10 -17.31 -6.73
N ALA A 191 13.74 -16.22 -6.31
CA ALA A 191 15.08 -16.21 -5.75
C ALA A 191 15.11 -16.44 -4.23
N HIS A 192 13.95 -16.53 -3.59
CA HIS A 192 13.83 -16.87 -2.18
C HIS A 192 14.23 -18.33 -1.94
N ASP A 193 15.13 -18.55 -1.00
CA ASP A 193 15.50 -19.87 -0.51
C ASP A 193 14.75 -20.14 0.81
N PRO A 194 13.81 -21.09 0.85
CA PRO A 194 13.11 -21.45 2.08
C PRO A 194 14.05 -21.89 3.22
N ALA A 195 15.26 -22.35 2.91
CA ALA A 195 16.26 -22.69 3.93
C ALA A 195 16.89 -21.43 4.59
N ALA A 196 16.71 -20.25 4.00
CA ALA A 196 17.20 -18.98 4.54
C ALA A 196 16.25 -18.31 5.55
N GLY A 197 15.17 -19.01 5.95
CA GLY A 197 14.13 -18.53 6.86
C GLY A 197 12.84 -18.11 6.14
N PRO A 198 11.80 -17.67 6.87
CA PRO A 198 10.55 -17.19 6.27
C PRO A 198 10.77 -15.93 5.41
N LEU A 199 9.98 -15.79 4.35
CA LEU A 199 10.03 -14.64 3.45
C LEU A 199 9.30 -13.44 4.06
N PHE A 200 9.98 -12.28 4.10
CA PHE A 200 9.32 -10.99 4.18
C PHE A 200 9.47 -10.28 2.84
N LEU A 201 8.37 -10.12 2.11
CA LEU A 201 8.33 -9.39 0.84
C LEU A 201 7.57 -8.08 1.02
N PHE A 202 8.24 -6.95 0.81
CA PHE A 202 7.61 -5.66 0.62
C PHE A 202 7.48 -5.34 -0.87
N ALA A 203 6.27 -5.10 -1.35
CA ALA A 203 5.98 -4.72 -2.73
C ALA A 203 5.21 -3.39 -2.75
N HIS A 204 5.88 -2.33 -3.19
CA HIS A 204 5.28 -1.00 -3.31
C HIS A 204 4.95 -0.70 -4.77
N TYR A 205 3.66 -0.59 -5.05
CA TYR A 205 3.11 -0.15 -6.33
C TYR A 205 2.99 1.37 -6.30
N TYR A 206 3.60 2.05 -7.27
CA TYR A 206 3.54 3.51 -7.37
C TYR A 206 2.23 3.98 -7.98
N ASP A 207 1.62 3.19 -8.84
CA ASP A 207 0.28 3.46 -9.35
C ASP A 207 -0.73 3.32 -8.19
N PRO A 208 -1.75 4.20 -8.07
CA PRO A 208 -2.23 5.21 -9.01
C PRO A 208 -1.63 6.63 -8.88
N HIS A 209 -0.43 6.81 -8.31
CA HIS A 209 0.20 8.14 -8.25
C HIS A 209 0.25 8.76 -9.66
N MET A 210 0.02 10.07 -9.75
CA MET A 210 0.11 10.79 -11.02
C MET A 210 1.52 10.73 -11.68
N PRO A 211 1.65 10.78 -13.02
CA PRO A 211 0.59 10.87 -14.02
C PRO A 211 -0.21 9.56 -14.19
N TRP A 212 -1.49 9.68 -14.56
CA TRP A 212 -2.40 8.53 -14.78
C TRP A 212 -2.37 8.07 -16.23
N THR A 213 -1.21 7.58 -16.66
CA THR A 213 -0.93 7.21 -18.05
C THR A 213 -0.49 5.76 -18.25
N ASP A 214 -0.30 4.99 -17.17
CA ASP A 214 0.32 3.66 -17.19
C ASP A 214 -0.73 2.53 -17.30
N ALA A 215 -2.00 2.85 -17.01
CA ALA A 215 -3.11 1.91 -17.17
C ALA A 215 -3.22 1.41 -18.63
N PRO A 216 -3.29 0.08 -18.87
CA PRO A 216 -3.44 -0.48 -20.20
C PRO A 216 -4.64 0.11 -20.96
N PRO A 217 -4.54 0.33 -22.29
CA PRO A 217 -5.61 0.96 -23.08
C PRO A 217 -6.99 0.31 -22.92
N GLN A 218 -7.04 -1.01 -22.73
CA GLN A 218 -8.29 -1.75 -22.57
C GLN A 218 -8.97 -1.44 -21.23
N ILE A 219 -8.19 -1.18 -20.18
CA ILE A 219 -8.70 -0.78 -18.86
C ILE A 219 -9.19 0.68 -18.93
N VAL A 220 -8.39 1.55 -19.55
CA VAL A 220 -8.79 2.95 -19.80
C VAL A 220 -10.11 3.02 -20.57
N GLU A 221 -10.25 2.26 -21.65
CA GLU A 221 -11.47 2.21 -22.45
C GLU A 221 -12.66 1.71 -21.62
N ALA A 222 -12.44 0.68 -20.79
CA ALA A 222 -13.48 0.14 -19.91
C ALA A 222 -13.94 1.12 -18.82
N MET A 223 -13.11 2.12 -18.50
CA MET A 223 -13.38 3.21 -17.55
C MET A 223 -13.78 4.52 -18.25
N SER A 224 -14.01 4.50 -19.57
CA SER A 224 -14.35 5.70 -20.34
C SER A 224 -15.58 6.43 -19.81
N VAL A 225 -15.52 7.77 -19.85
CA VAL A 225 -16.63 8.65 -19.45
C VAL A 225 -17.56 8.85 -20.66
N PRO A 226 -18.82 8.39 -20.61
CA PRO A 226 -19.75 8.55 -21.73
C PRO A 226 -19.97 10.02 -22.11
N GLY A 227 -19.86 10.34 -23.39
CA GLY A 227 -20.07 11.70 -23.90
C GLY A 227 -18.90 12.67 -23.66
N TYR A 228 -17.79 12.19 -23.11
CA TYR A 228 -16.59 13.00 -22.98
C TYR A 228 -15.89 13.22 -24.33
N ALA A 229 -15.59 14.47 -24.64
CA ALA A 229 -14.96 14.90 -25.89
C ALA A 229 -13.79 15.88 -25.66
N GLY A 230 -13.32 16.00 -24.41
CA GLY A 230 -12.17 16.83 -24.05
C GLY A 230 -10.83 16.09 -24.16
N ASP A 231 -9.76 16.77 -23.75
CA ASP A 231 -8.37 16.32 -23.99
C ASP A 231 -7.64 15.77 -22.75
N ILE A 232 -8.30 15.69 -21.59
CA ILE A 232 -7.75 15.09 -20.37
C ILE A 232 -7.38 13.62 -20.58
N ASP A 233 -6.07 13.38 -20.62
CA ASP A 233 -5.43 12.08 -20.87
C ASP A 233 -4.75 11.47 -19.64
N GLY A 234 -4.69 12.20 -18.52
CA GLY A 234 -4.01 11.77 -17.28
C GLY A 234 -2.54 12.20 -17.18
N SER A 235 -1.97 12.79 -18.24
CA SER A 235 -0.60 13.30 -18.22
C SER A 235 -0.41 14.47 -17.23
N MET A 236 0.83 14.76 -16.85
CA MET A 236 1.16 15.93 -16.03
C MET A 236 0.65 17.24 -16.67
N ALA A 237 0.70 17.36 -18.00
CA ALA A 237 0.19 18.54 -18.70
C ALA A 237 -1.34 18.70 -18.51
N SER A 238 -2.08 17.59 -18.58
CA SER A 238 -3.52 17.55 -18.31
C SER A 238 -3.83 17.89 -16.85
N ILE A 239 -3.10 17.29 -15.91
CA ILE A 239 -3.27 17.56 -14.47
C ILE A 239 -3.00 19.02 -14.12
N GLU A 240 -1.93 19.61 -14.67
CA GLU A 240 -1.65 21.03 -14.49
C GLU A 240 -2.74 21.92 -15.09
N ALA A 241 -3.29 21.54 -16.26
CA ALA A 241 -4.38 22.26 -16.91
C ALA A 241 -5.66 22.23 -16.05
N LEU A 242 -5.99 21.06 -15.50
CA LEU A 242 -7.09 20.89 -14.55
C LEU A 242 -6.91 21.78 -13.31
N GLY A 243 -5.71 21.78 -12.71
CA GLY A 243 -5.41 22.63 -11.56
C GLY A 243 -5.52 24.13 -11.87
N ARG A 244 -5.09 24.57 -13.06
CA ARG A 244 -5.28 25.97 -13.52
C ARG A 244 -6.76 26.30 -13.70
N ALA A 245 -7.54 25.41 -14.32
CA ALA A 245 -8.97 25.61 -14.53
C ALA A 245 -9.74 25.68 -13.20
N HIS A 246 -9.39 24.82 -12.23
CA HIS A 246 -9.95 24.84 -10.88
C HIS A 246 -9.73 26.18 -10.19
N ARG A 247 -8.47 26.65 -10.12
CA ARG A 247 -8.12 27.93 -9.48
C ARG A 247 -8.78 29.13 -10.15
N ALA A 248 -9.08 29.03 -11.43
CA ALA A 248 -9.81 30.06 -12.17
C ALA A 248 -11.35 29.98 -12.00
N GLY A 249 -11.88 28.97 -11.31
CA GLY A 249 -13.32 28.72 -11.18
C GLY A 249 -13.98 28.29 -12.50
N LYS A 250 -13.21 27.66 -13.39
CA LYS A 250 -13.62 27.29 -14.77
C LYS A 250 -13.44 25.81 -15.07
N LEU A 251 -13.29 24.97 -14.05
CA LEU A 251 -13.09 23.54 -14.23
C LEU A 251 -14.37 22.89 -14.77
N ASP A 252 -14.29 22.30 -15.96
CA ASP A 252 -15.41 21.62 -16.60
C ASP A 252 -15.77 20.35 -15.80
N PRO A 253 -17.04 20.15 -15.39
CA PRO A 253 -17.48 18.93 -14.73
C PRO A 253 -17.13 17.63 -15.49
N MET A 254 -17.06 17.65 -16.82
CA MET A 254 -16.69 16.47 -17.61
C MET A 254 -15.19 16.18 -17.56
N ASP A 255 -14.35 17.22 -17.57
CA ASP A 255 -12.90 17.09 -17.37
C ASP A 255 -12.59 16.49 -15.97
N ARG A 256 -13.34 16.92 -14.94
CA ARG A 256 -13.27 16.36 -13.58
C ARG A 256 -13.56 14.86 -13.55
N ARG A 257 -14.64 14.46 -14.23
CA ARG A 257 -15.04 13.04 -14.33
C ARG A 257 -13.97 12.23 -15.05
N GLN A 258 -13.45 12.77 -16.15
CA GLN A 258 -12.38 12.11 -16.90
C GLN A 258 -11.12 11.94 -16.04
N ALA A 259 -10.72 12.96 -15.28
CA ALA A 259 -9.58 12.86 -14.37
C ALA A 259 -9.73 11.72 -13.35
N ARG A 260 -10.90 11.64 -12.70
CA ARG A 260 -11.22 10.55 -11.76
C ARG A 260 -11.26 9.17 -12.44
N ALA A 261 -11.77 9.10 -13.67
CA ALA A 261 -11.78 7.87 -14.46
C ALA A 261 -10.36 7.39 -14.81
N ARG A 262 -9.44 8.32 -15.11
CA ARG A 262 -8.01 8.01 -15.33
C ARG A 262 -7.35 7.47 -14.07
N TYR A 263 -7.55 8.13 -12.92
CA TYR A 263 -7.08 7.63 -11.63
C TYR A 263 -7.62 6.21 -11.31
N LEU A 264 -8.92 5.98 -11.46
CA LEU A 264 -9.50 4.65 -11.20
C LEU A 264 -9.06 3.58 -12.21
N ALA A 265 -8.66 3.97 -13.43
CA ALA A 265 -8.07 3.06 -14.40
C ALA A 265 -6.70 2.55 -13.92
N GLU A 266 -5.89 3.40 -13.28
CA GLU A 266 -4.63 2.99 -12.65
C GLU A 266 -4.87 2.01 -11.50
N VAL A 267 -5.84 2.33 -10.62
CA VAL A 267 -6.22 1.43 -9.51
C VAL A 267 -6.66 0.06 -10.03
N ALA A 268 -7.47 0.03 -11.10
CA ALA A 268 -7.89 -1.21 -11.74
C ALA A 268 -6.72 -1.96 -12.41
N ALA A 269 -5.74 -1.24 -12.97
CA ALA A 269 -4.53 -1.85 -13.53
C ALA A 269 -3.69 -2.53 -12.44
N VAL A 270 -3.54 -1.91 -11.27
CA VAL A 270 -2.90 -2.51 -10.10
C VAL A 270 -3.64 -3.78 -9.66
N ASP A 271 -4.97 -3.75 -9.56
CA ASP A 271 -5.77 -4.93 -9.18
C ASP A 271 -5.53 -6.13 -10.11
N VAL A 272 -5.43 -5.88 -11.43
CA VAL A 272 -5.05 -6.92 -12.42
C VAL A 272 -3.64 -7.45 -12.17
N GLN A 273 -2.69 -6.58 -11.83
CA GLN A 273 -1.32 -6.99 -11.51
C GLN A 273 -1.23 -7.76 -10.20
N LEU A 274 -2.04 -7.41 -9.20
CA LEU A 274 -2.17 -8.17 -7.96
C LEU A 274 -2.67 -9.59 -8.24
N SER A 275 -3.64 -9.77 -9.16
CA SER A 275 -4.02 -11.11 -9.61
C SER A 275 -2.83 -11.93 -10.08
N ARG A 276 -1.93 -11.34 -10.88
CA ARG A 276 -0.70 -12.01 -11.35
C ARG A 276 0.25 -12.33 -10.19
N LEU A 277 0.43 -11.39 -9.26
CA LEU A 277 1.26 -11.58 -8.07
C LEU A 277 0.75 -12.74 -7.22
N PHE A 278 -0.51 -12.73 -6.79
CA PHE A 278 -1.10 -13.79 -5.97
C PHE A 278 -1.07 -15.16 -6.64
N ASN A 279 -1.37 -15.23 -7.94
CA ASN A 279 -1.23 -16.47 -8.70
C ASN A 279 0.23 -16.97 -8.71
N GLY A 280 1.20 -16.07 -8.80
CA GLY A 280 2.62 -16.41 -8.77
C GLY A 280 3.12 -16.83 -7.40
N LEU A 281 2.62 -16.21 -6.32
CA LEU A 281 2.87 -16.58 -4.93
C LEU A 281 2.31 -17.98 -4.62
N GLN A 282 1.06 -18.25 -5.04
CA GLN A 282 0.40 -19.55 -4.87
C GLN A 282 1.17 -20.67 -5.58
N LYS A 283 1.59 -20.45 -6.83
CA LYS A 283 2.34 -21.44 -7.62
C LYS A 283 3.70 -21.82 -7.02
N ARG A 284 4.25 -20.96 -6.18
CA ARG A 284 5.56 -21.15 -5.53
C ARG A 284 5.43 -21.60 -4.07
N GLY A 285 4.22 -21.93 -3.61
CA GLY A 285 3.95 -22.39 -2.25
C GLY A 285 4.04 -21.29 -1.18
N ILE A 286 4.26 -20.03 -1.55
CA ILE A 286 4.41 -18.94 -0.56
C ILE A 286 3.14 -18.77 0.26
N LEU A 287 1.98 -18.86 -0.39
CA LEU A 287 0.66 -18.73 0.26
C LEU A 287 0.23 -19.99 1.03
N GLU A 288 1.00 -21.08 1.05
CA GLU A 288 0.66 -22.25 1.87
C GLU A 288 0.71 -21.93 3.38
N ARG A 289 1.45 -20.88 3.75
CA ARG A 289 1.48 -20.30 5.10
C ARG A 289 1.94 -18.85 5.03
N ALA A 290 1.01 -17.91 4.89
CA ALA A 290 1.35 -16.49 4.76
C ALA A 290 0.37 -15.57 5.50
N ILE A 291 0.88 -14.42 5.92
CA ILE A 291 0.10 -13.23 6.22
C ILE A 291 0.30 -12.27 5.05
N VAL A 292 -0.79 -11.74 4.50
CA VAL A 292 -0.77 -10.69 3.49
C VAL A 292 -1.36 -9.43 4.10
N ILE A 293 -0.62 -8.34 4.00
CA ILE A 293 -1.04 -7.00 4.41
C ILE A 293 -1.14 -6.18 3.14
N VAL A 294 -2.30 -5.55 2.92
CA VAL A 294 -2.48 -4.56 1.85
C VAL A 294 -2.85 -3.24 2.50
N MET A 295 -2.12 -2.20 2.17
CA MET A 295 -2.39 -0.82 2.62
C MET A 295 -2.13 0.19 1.50
N ALA A 296 -2.64 1.40 1.66
CA ALA A 296 -2.12 2.57 0.95
C ALA A 296 -1.41 3.49 1.94
N ASP A 297 -0.34 4.14 1.48
CA ASP A 297 0.46 5.04 2.28
C ASP A 297 -0.25 6.37 2.57
N HIS A 298 -1.01 6.87 1.61
CA HIS A 298 -1.94 8.00 1.71
C HIS A 298 -2.91 7.99 0.52
N GLY A 299 -3.81 8.96 0.46
CA GLY A 299 -4.74 9.17 -0.65
C GLY A 299 -4.28 10.24 -1.65
N GLU A 300 -5.22 10.66 -2.50
CA GLU A 300 -5.04 11.65 -3.56
C GLU A 300 -6.25 12.59 -3.59
N THR A 301 -6.03 13.91 -3.53
CA THR A 301 -7.10 14.87 -3.76
C THR A 301 -7.41 14.92 -5.26
N LEU A 302 -8.64 14.59 -5.68
CA LEU A 302 -9.06 14.60 -7.09
C LEU A 302 -10.14 15.65 -7.33
N ASP A 303 -9.88 16.89 -6.89
CA ASP A 303 -10.72 18.10 -6.99
C ASP A 303 -11.82 18.33 -5.95
N ASP A 304 -11.72 17.69 -4.77
CA ASP A 304 -12.70 17.66 -3.66
C ASP A 304 -12.96 19.03 -2.98
N LEU A 305 -13.19 20.08 -3.78
CA LEU A 305 -13.31 21.50 -3.44
C LEU A 305 -12.12 22.01 -2.60
N ARG A 306 -10.95 21.46 -2.87
CA ARG A 306 -9.70 21.78 -2.17
C ARG A 306 -8.93 22.90 -2.83
N SER A 307 -8.13 23.60 -2.03
CA SER A 307 -7.29 24.70 -2.50
C SER A 307 -6.22 24.20 -3.48
N ASN A 308 -5.71 22.99 -3.24
CA ASN A 308 -4.77 22.29 -4.12
C ASN A 308 -5.43 21.03 -4.72
N PRO A 309 -6.11 21.14 -5.87
CA PRO A 309 -6.72 19.99 -6.53
C PRO A 309 -5.66 19.13 -7.24
N TYR A 310 -5.91 17.82 -7.37
CA TYR A 310 -5.01 16.88 -8.05
C TYR A 310 -3.62 16.90 -7.43
N SER A 311 -3.60 16.68 -6.12
CA SER A 311 -2.39 16.72 -5.30
C SER A 311 -2.53 15.90 -4.03
N HIS A 312 -1.40 15.68 -3.37
CA HIS A 312 -1.29 15.15 -2.02
C HIS A 312 -0.10 15.84 -1.33
N GLY A 313 -0.12 15.92 0.01
CA GLY A 313 0.99 16.45 0.82
C GLY A 313 0.75 17.82 1.47
N PRO A 314 0.36 18.88 0.73
CA PRO A 314 0.18 20.22 1.29
C PRO A 314 -0.99 20.37 2.26
N ASP A 315 -2.07 19.64 2.03
CA ASP A 315 -3.29 19.67 2.83
C ASP A 315 -3.50 18.31 3.52
N VAL A 316 -4.14 18.32 4.70
CA VAL A 316 -4.53 17.10 5.43
C VAL A 316 -6.04 17.06 5.49
N SER A 317 -6.64 16.10 4.79
CA SER A 317 -8.07 15.80 4.88
C SER A 317 -8.32 14.30 4.75
N LEU A 318 -9.55 13.85 5.02
CA LEU A 318 -9.88 12.42 4.93
C LEU A 318 -9.63 11.85 3.52
N VAL A 319 -9.73 12.65 2.45
CA VAL A 319 -9.39 12.16 1.11
C VAL A 319 -7.88 11.90 0.96
N ASP A 320 -7.04 12.55 1.75
CA ASP A 320 -5.60 12.40 1.69
C ASP A 320 -5.09 11.33 2.66
N ILE A 321 -5.87 10.94 3.67
CA ILE A 321 -5.37 10.05 4.74
C ILE A 321 -6.26 8.86 5.06
N HIS A 322 -7.53 8.81 4.63
CA HIS A 322 -8.33 7.59 4.77
C HIS A 322 -7.94 6.60 3.67
N VAL A 323 -7.23 5.56 4.09
CA VAL A 323 -6.57 4.59 3.22
C VAL A 323 -7.18 3.20 3.39
N PRO A 324 -7.15 2.35 2.36
CA PRO A 324 -7.50 0.95 2.54
C PRO A 324 -6.47 0.29 3.45
N LEU A 325 -6.94 -0.56 4.36
CA LEU A 325 -6.11 -1.48 5.13
C LEU A 325 -6.85 -2.81 5.27
N MET A 326 -6.18 -3.88 4.89
CA MET A 326 -6.68 -5.24 5.07
C MET A 326 -5.55 -6.22 5.38
N ILE A 327 -5.89 -7.25 6.16
CA ILE A 327 -4.99 -8.31 6.57
C ILE A 327 -5.67 -9.65 6.27
N ILE A 328 -4.96 -10.52 5.58
CA ILE A 328 -5.46 -11.82 5.12
C ILE A 328 -4.49 -12.91 5.58
N GLY A 329 -5.01 -13.96 6.20
CA GLY A 329 -4.26 -15.16 6.54
C GLY A 329 -4.46 -16.23 5.47
N PHE A 330 -3.38 -16.87 5.05
CA PHE A 330 -3.40 -18.00 4.12
C PHE A 330 -2.88 -19.27 4.80
N GLY A 331 -3.45 -20.41 4.42
CA GLY A 331 -3.09 -21.72 4.99
C GLY A 331 -3.53 -21.85 6.44
N PRO A 332 -2.67 -22.33 7.36
CA PRO A 332 -3.03 -22.54 8.77
C PRO A 332 -3.04 -21.24 9.60
N VAL A 333 -2.75 -20.08 8.99
CA VAL A 333 -2.66 -18.80 9.69
C VAL A 333 -4.05 -18.29 10.08
N GLY A 334 -4.32 -18.23 11.39
CA GLY A 334 -5.63 -17.85 11.93
C GLY A 334 -5.91 -16.34 11.89
N ILE A 335 -6.28 -15.81 10.72
CA ILE A 335 -6.89 -14.49 10.56
C ILE A 335 -8.39 -14.69 10.26
N PRO A 336 -9.32 -14.00 10.96
CA PRO A 336 -10.74 -14.08 10.66
C PRO A 336 -11.06 -13.66 9.23
N ALA A 337 -11.98 -14.38 8.58
CA ALA A 337 -12.48 -14.02 7.26
C ALA A 337 -13.79 -13.22 7.36
N GLY A 338 -13.96 -12.23 6.48
CA GLY A 338 -15.17 -11.42 6.37
C GLY A 338 -15.42 -10.48 7.55
N VAL A 339 -14.38 -10.14 8.31
CA VAL A 339 -14.50 -9.23 9.47
C VAL A 339 -14.21 -7.81 9.03
N VAL A 340 -15.06 -6.89 9.46
CA VAL A 340 -14.86 -5.44 9.37
C VAL A 340 -14.57 -4.93 10.76
N VAL A 341 -13.47 -4.19 10.91
CA VAL A 341 -13.12 -3.48 12.14
C VAL A 341 -13.47 -2.01 11.96
N ASP A 342 -14.36 -1.49 12.82
CA ASP A 342 -14.81 -0.09 12.82
C ASP A 342 -13.86 0.84 13.58
#